data_AF-A0A2T4TC70-F1
#
_entry.id   AF-A0A2T4TC70-F1
#
_cell.length_a   1.000
_cell.length_b   1.000
_cell.length_c   1.000
_cell.angle_alpha   90.00
_cell.angle_beta   90.00
_cell.angle_gamma   90.00
#
_symmetry.space_group_name_H-M   'P 1'
#
loop_
_entity.id
_entity.type
_entity.pdbx_description
1 polymer ?
#
loop_
_entity_poly.entity_id
_entity_poly.type
_entity_poly.pdbx_seq_one_letter_code
_entity_poly.pdbx_strand_id
1 'polypeptide(L)' 'MDGIGSTTITKLANNENVTMKVMVKICGTLDCEIDGVVEILPNEK' A
#
# COMPACT_ATOMS: atom_id res chain seq x y z
N MET A 1 -15.31 11.53 -0.90
CA MET A 1 -14.90 10.29 -0.20
C MET A 1 -14.02 9.53 -1.16
N ASP A 2 -12.72 9.78 -1.12
CA ASP A 2 -11.80 9.14 -2.05
C ASP A 2 -11.47 7.73 -1.54
N GLY A 3 -12.38 6.79 -1.81
CA GLY A 3 -12.10 5.37 -1.63
C GLY A 3 -10.93 4.94 -2.50
N ILE A 4 -10.16 3.97 -2.01
CA ILE A 4 -9.15 3.29 -2.82
C ILE A 4 -9.90 2.58 -3.96
N GLY A 5 -9.52 2.88 -5.21
CA GLY A 5 -10.18 2.29 -6.38
C GLY A 5 -10.04 0.77 -6.37
N SER A 6 -11.08 0.07 -6.85
CA SER A 6 -11.14 -1.41 -6.89
C SER A 6 -9.88 -2.02 -7.55
N THR A 7 -9.38 -1.42 -8.62
CA THR A 7 -8.14 -1.83 -9.30
C THR A 7 -6.92 -1.84 -8.39
N THR A 8 -6.85 -0.91 -7.45
CA THR A 8 -5.73 -0.82 -6.49
C THR A 8 -5.85 -1.89 -5.42
N ILE A 9 -7.06 -2.22 -4.99
CA ILE A 9 -7.32 -3.35 -4.08
C ILE A 9 -6.93 -4.67 -4.76
N THR A 10 -7.30 -4.85 -6.03
CA THR A 10 -6.90 -6.02 -6.82
C THR A 10 -5.37 -6.13 -6.94
N LYS A 11 -4.66 -5.02 -7.19
CA LYS A 11 -3.19 -5.01 -7.21
C LYS A 11 -2.58 -5.50 -5.91
N LEU A 12 -3.05 -4.98 -4.78
CA LEU A 12 -2.57 -5.39 -3.45
C LEU A 12 -2.83 -6.89 -3.21
N ALA A 13 -4.01 -7.39 -3.57
CA ALA A 13 -4.36 -8.81 -3.45
C ALA A 13 -3.52 -9.74 -4.34
N ASN A 14 -2.95 -9.22 -5.44
CA ASN A 14 -2.10 -9.98 -6.36
C ASN A 14 -0.60 -9.68 -6.15
N ASN A 15 -0.21 -9.03 -5.04
CA ASN A 15 1.18 -8.61 -4.76
C ASN A 15 1.80 -7.74 -5.88
N GLU A 16 0.97 -6.95 -6.56
CA GLU A 16 1.43 -6.04 -7.62
C GLU A 16 1.80 -4.66 -7.07
N ASN A 17 2.66 -3.94 -7.81
CA ASN A 17 3.13 -2.62 -7.43
C ASN A 17 2.01 -1.57 -7.43
N VAL A 18 1.97 -0.77 -6.36
CA VAL A 18 1.10 0.41 -6.20
C VAL A 18 1.93 1.67 -5.99
N THR A 19 1.29 2.84 -6.11
CA THR A 19 1.96 4.13 -5.89
C THR A 19 2.00 4.49 -4.41
N MET A 20 3.00 5.26 -3.99
CA MET A 20 3.06 5.75 -2.59
C MET A 20 1.85 6.60 -2.18
N LYS A 21 1.20 7.28 -3.13
CA LYS A 21 -0.04 8.03 -2.86
C LYS A 21 -1.17 7.12 -2.36
N VAL A 22 -1.25 5.90 -2.88
CA VAL A 22 -2.20 4.89 -2.38
C VAL A 22 -1.80 4.46 -0.98
N MET A 23 -0.51 4.17 -0.75
CA MET A 23 -0.02 3.74 0.56
C MET A 23 -0.34 4.77 1.66
N VAL A 24 -0.15 6.06 1.37
CA VAL A 24 -0.52 7.16 2.28
C VAL A 24 -2.02 7.18 2.58
N LYS A 25 -2.88 6.94 1.57
CA LYS A 25 -4.33 6.85 1.77
C LYS A 25 -4.73 5.67 2.65
N ILE A 26 -4.07 4.51 2.47
CA ILE A 26 -4.28 3.33 3.32
C ILE A 26 -3.92 3.69 4.77
N CYS A 27 -2.73 4.24 4.97
CA CYS A 27 -2.24 4.60 6.30
C CYS A 27 -3.15 5.61 7.00
N GLY A 28 -3.61 6.65 6.29
CA GLY A 28 -4.55 7.62 6.85
C GLY A 28 -5.94 7.04 7.15
N THR A 29 -6.31 5.89 6.57
CA THR A 29 -7.57 5.19 6.88
C THR A 29 -7.41 4.23 8.06
N LEU A 30 -6.26 3.57 8.14
CA LEU A 30 -5.94 2.59 9.20
C LEU A 30 -5.32 3.24 10.45
N ASP A 31 -5.12 4.57 10.43
CA ASP A 31 -4.43 5.33 11.48
C ASP A 31 -3.07 4.72 11.85
N CYS A 32 -2.26 4.45 10.82
CA CYS A 32 -0.95 3.81 10.98
C CYS A 32 0.18 4.64 10.37
N GLU A 33 1.40 4.31 10.77
CA GLU A 33 2.61 4.80 10.13
C GLU A 33 2.99 3.87 8.94
N ILE A 34 3.69 4.42 7.94
CA ILE A 34 4.02 3.67 6.70
C ILE A 34 4.98 2.50 7.01
N ASP A 35 5.87 2.65 7.98
CA ASP A 35 6.78 1.62 8.45
C ASP A 35 6.06 0.44 9.14
N GLY A 36 4.86 0.68 9.69
CA GLY A 36 4.01 -0.38 10.24
C GLY A 36 3.32 -1.26 9.20
N VAL A 37 3.29 -0.86 7.92
CA VAL A 37 2.61 -1.58 6.84
C VAL A 37 3.52 -2.00 5.68
N VAL A 38 4.74 -1.47 5.61
CA VAL A 38 5.72 -1.80 4.56
C VAL A 38 6.98 -2.38 5.19
N GLU A 39 7.43 -3.51 4.68
CA GLU A 39 8.73 -4.09 4.99
C GLU A 39 9.66 -3.98 3.78
N ILE A 40 10.86 -3.45 3.98
CA ILE A 40 11.90 -3.39 2.93
C ILE A 40 12.72 -4.68 3.02
N LEU A 41 12.50 -5.58 2.07
CA LEU A 41 13.30 -6.79 1.96
C LEU A 41 14.66 -6.45 1.32
N PRO A 42 15.76 -7.05 1.79
CA PRO A 42 17.05 -6.92 1.11
C PRO A 42 16.92 -7.49 -0.30
N ASN A 43 17.50 -6.80 -1.29
CA ASN A 43 17.57 -7.34 -2.65
C ASN A 43 18.35 -8.66 -2.61
N GLU A 44 17.73 -9.74 -3.11
CA GLU A 44 18.44 -10.98 -3.38
C GLU A 44 19.60 -10.66 -4.33
N LYS A 45 20.83 -10.95 -3.89
CA LYS A 45 22.04 -10.73 -4.67
C LYS A 45 22.19 -11.75 -5.79
#